data_AF-A0AAU4RRB2-F1
#
_entry.id   AF-A0AAU4RRB2-F1
#
_cell.length_a   1.000
_cell.length_b   1.000
_cell.length_c   1.000
_cell.angle_alpha   90.00
_cell.angle_beta   90.00
_cell.angle_gamma   90.00
#
_symmetry.space_group_name_H-M   'P 1'
#
loop_
_entity.id
_entity.type
_entity.pdbx_description
1 polymer ?
#
loop_
_entity_poly.entity_id
_entity_poly.type
_entity_poly.pdbx_seq_one_letter_code
_entity_poly.pdbx_strand_id
1 'polypeptide(L)'
;MAGSAPDATHVLAAVRTLSRLELVGESLRSALEQLAQAAPDWLLGLVEPEWDERYGRKVDIGKVPGGKAGVTALAEAFGQDGRKVLAAAWAATPRPGTGRWRR
;
A
#
# COMPACT_ATOMS: atom_id res chain seq x y z
N MET A 1 -25.62 -7.03 -26.28
CA MET A 1 -24.48 -6.28 -25.73
C MET A 1 -23.94 -7.04 -24.53
N ALA A 2 -22.84 -7.78 -24.69
CA ALA A 2 -22.18 -8.47 -23.58
C ALA A 2 -20.87 -7.73 -23.30
N GLY A 3 -20.76 -7.13 -22.11
CA GLY A 3 -19.54 -6.50 -21.63
C GLY A 3 -18.48 -7.56 -21.38
N SER A 4 -17.33 -7.41 -22.04
CA SER A 4 -16.18 -8.28 -21.81
C SER A 4 -15.67 -8.07 -20.39
N ALA A 5 -15.79 -9.10 -19.54
CA ALA A 5 -14.99 -9.16 -18.34
C ALA A 5 -13.50 -9.16 -18.76
N PRO A 6 -12.60 -8.45 -18.07
CA PRO A 6 -11.18 -8.53 -18.38
C PRO A 6 -10.69 -9.95 -18.13
N ASP A 7 -10.13 -10.59 -19.16
CA ASP A 7 -9.55 -11.93 -19.05
C ASP A 7 -8.45 -11.90 -17.99
N ALA A 8 -8.61 -12.71 -16.94
CA ALA A 8 -7.67 -12.83 -15.83
C ALA A 8 -6.23 -13.12 -16.29
N THR A 9 -6.06 -13.68 -17.50
CA THR A 9 -4.77 -13.88 -18.18
C THR A 9 -4.07 -12.56 -18.53
N HIS A 10 -4.81 -11.54 -18.98
CA HIS A 10 -4.26 -10.22 -19.29
C HIS A 10 -3.84 -9.50 -18.00
N VAL A 11 -4.64 -9.63 -16.94
CA VAL A 11 -4.30 -9.13 -15.61
C VAL A 11 -3.05 -9.84 -15.07
N LEU A 12 -2.97 -11.16 -15.17
CA LEU A 12 -1.81 -11.94 -14.71
C LEU A 12 -0.54 -11.69 -15.54
N ALA A 13 -0.67 -11.42 -16.84
CA ALA A 13 0.45 -11.02 -17.69
C ALA A 13 0.95 -9.62 -17.32
N ALA A 14 0.03 -8.66 -17.14
CA ALA A 14 0.36 -7.30 -16.70
C ALA A 14 1.02 -7.30 -15.31
N VAL A 15 0.52 -8.12 -14.36
CA VAL A 15 1.11 -8.30 -13.03
C VAL A 15 2.51 -8.93 -13.11
N ARG A 16 2.76 -9.85 -14.06
CA ARG A 16 4.10 -10.40 -14.30
C ARG A 16 5.07 -9.40 -14.93
N THR A 17 4.55 -8.42 -15.68
CA THR A 17 5.34 -7.36 -16.30
C THR A 17 5.67 -6.21 -15.34
N LEU A 18 4.87 -6.03 -14.27
CA LEU A 18 5.20 -5.07 -13.21
C LEU A 18 6.50 -5.47 -12.50
N SER A 19 7.33 -4.46 -12.23
CA SER A 19 8.44 -4.63 -11.30
C SER A 19 7.90 -5.02 -9.92
N ARG A 20 8.68 -5.78 -9.15
CA ARG A 20 8.34 -6.09 -7.74
C ARG A 20 8.09 -4.81 -6.93
N LEU A 21 8.76 -3.72 -7.28
CA LEU A 21 8.60 -2.43 -6.61
C LEU A 21 7.24 -1.78 -6.90
N GLU A 22 6.77 -1.83 -8.15
CA GLU A 22 5.41 -1.36 -8.49
C GLU A 22 4.34 -2.17 -7.77
N LEU A 23 4.53 -3.48 -7.65
CA LEU A 23 3.60 -4.32 -6.90
C LEU A 23 3.54 -3.92 -5.42
N VAL A 24 4.69 -3.64 -4.80
CA VAL A 24 4.75 -3.16 -3.41
C VAL A 24 4.05 -1.81 -3.28
N GLY A 25 4.36 -0.87 -4.18
CA GLY A 25 3.75 0.46 -4.18
C GLY A 25 2.23 0.41 -4.35
N GLU A 26 1.73 -0.37 -5.31
CA GLU A 26 0.29 -0.52 -5.56
C GLU A 26 -0.43 -1.26 -4.42
N SER A 27 0.23 -2.21 -3.77
CA SER A 27 -0.32 -2.89 -2.58
C SER A 27 -0.48 -1.90 -1.42
N LEU A 28 0.50 -1.03 -1.20
CA LEU A 28 0.42 0.00 -0.18
C LEU A 28 -0.67 1.03 -0.50
N ARG A 29 -0.72 1.53 -1.74
CA ARG A 29 -1.82 2.38 -2.23
C ARG A 29 -3.19 1.75 -1.99
N SER A 30 -3.37 0.50 -2.38
CA SER A 30 -4.64 -0.24 -2.19
C SER A 30 -5.00 -0.41 -0.71
N ALA A 31 -4.00 -0.61 0.16
CA ALA A 31 -4.23 -0.68 1.60
C ALA A 31 -4.67 0.69 2.15
N LEU A 32 -4.03 1.78 1.72
CA LEU A 32 -4.41 3.15 2.12
C LEU A 32 -5.82 3.51 1.66
N GLU A 33 -6.22 3.13 0.44
CA GLU A 33 -7.59 3.33 -0.07
C GLU A 33 -8.63 2.57 0.76
N GLN A 34 -8.32 1.36 1.21
CA GLN A 34 -9.20 0.59 2.10
C GLN A 34 -9.25 1.19 3.50
N LEU A 35 -8.12 1.65 4.04
CA LEU A 35 -8.05 2.31 5.34
C LEU A 35 -8.79 3.65 5.34
N ALA A 36 -8.74 4.40 4.24
CA ALA A 36 -9.50 5.64 4.08
C ALA A 36 -11.01 5.41 4.16
N GLN A 37 -11.49 4.25 3.71
CA GLN A 37 -12.91 3.86 3.81
C GLN A 37 -13.26 3.30 5.20
N ALA A 38 -12.39 2.46 5.76
CA ALA A 38 -12.68 1.73 7.00
C ALA A 38 -12.44 2.55 8.28
N ALA A 39 -11.43 3.44 8.27
CA ALA A 39 -10.99 4.19 9.44
C ALA A 39 -10.37 5.56 9.04
N PRO A 40 -11.16 6.48 8.45
CA PRO A 40 -10.66 7.74 7.92
C PRO A 40 -9.95 8.60 8.97
N ASP A 41 -10.54 8.77 10.15
CA ASP A 41 -9.96 9.62 11.21
C ASP A 41 -8.62 9.08 11.74
N TRP A 42 -8.49 7.75 11.82
CA TRP A 42 -7.24 7.11 12.20
C TRP A 42 -6.17 7.31 11.13
N LEU A 43 -6.54 7.14 9.85
CA LEU A 43 -5.61 7.34 8.74
C LEU A 43 -5.16 8.80 8.63
N LEU A 44 -6.05 9.76 8.84
CA LEU A 44 -5.72 11.19 8.83
C LEU A 44 -4.65 11.56 9.86
N GLY A 45 -4.59 10.85 11.00
CA GLY A 45 -3.52 11.02 12.00
C GLY A 45 -2.16 10.46 11.58
N LEU A 46 -2.07 9.71 10.47
CA LEU A 46 -0.86 9.03 10.01
C LEU A 46 -0.30 9.56 8.70
N VAL A 47 -1.16 10.09 7.82
CA VAL A 47 -0.80 10.55 6.48
C VAL A 47 0.23 11.68 6.54
N GLU A 48 1.26 11.56 5.72
CA GLU A 48 2.26 12.61 5.50
C GLU A 48 1.94 13.38 4.21
N PRO A 49 2.32 14.67 4.08
CA PRO A 49 2.02 15.48 2.90
C PRO A 49 2.45 14.86 1.57
N GLU A 50 3.56 14.12 1.56
CA GLU A 50 4.14 13.49 0.39
C GLU A 50 3.36 12.26 -0.09
N TRP A 51 2.44 11.73 0.73
CA TRP A 51 1.70 10.50 0.42
C TRP A 51 0.64 10.72 -0.67
N ASP A 52 0.10 11.93 -0.80
CA ASP A 52 -0.84 12.25 -1.89
C ASP A 52 -0.15 12.14 -3.25
N GLU A 53 1.04 12.74 -3.39
CA GLU A 53 1.83 12.64 -4.61
C GLU A 53 2.27 11.18 -4.89
N ARG A 54 2.62 10.44 -3.82
CA ARG A 54 3.17 9.09 -3.92
C ARG A 54 2.14 7.98 -4.16
N TYR A 55 0.94 8.10 -3.59
CA TYR A 55 -0.10 7.06 -3.62
C TYR A 55 -1.44 7.52 -4.22
N GLY A 56 -1.62 8.83 -4.45
CA GLY A 56 -2.84 9.37 -5.07
C GLY A 56 -3.01 8.98 -6.55
N ARG A 57 -1.95 8.44 -7.18
CA ARG A 57 -1.99 7.87 -8.53
C ARG A 57 -1.40 6.47 -8.54
N LYS A 58 -1.69 5.74 -9.62
CA LYS A 58 -1.06 4.43 -9.88
C LYS A 58 0.47 4.57 -9.85
N VAL A 59 1.14 3.62 -9.18
CA VAL A 59 2.59 3.60 -9.10
C VAL A 59 3.19 3.21 -10.45
N ASP A 60 4.07 4.06 -10.99
CA ASP A 60 4.77 3.89 -12.26
C ASP A 60 6.27 4.13 -12.04
N ILE A 61 7.06 3.05 -11.94
CA ILE A 61 8.50 3.20 -11.66
C ILE A 61 9.30 3.60 -12.90
N GLY A 62 8.74 3.45 -14.10
CA GLY A 62 9.42 3.71 -15.37
C GLY A 62 9.72 5.19 -15.59
N LYS A 63 9.07 6.08 -14.83
CA LYS A 63 9.20 7.54 -14.92
C LYS A 63 9.90 8.17 -13.73
N VAL A 64 10.51 7.38 -12.84
CA VAL A 64 11.13 7.89 -11.62
C VAL A 64 12.36 8.75 -11.99
N PRO A 65 12.39 10.04 -11.60
CA PRO A 65 13.56 10.89 -11.80
C PRO A 65 14.79 10.32 -11.08
N GLY A 66 15.99 10.51 -11.65
CA GLY A 66 17.24 10.05 -11.02
C GLY A 66 17.59 8.58 -11.26
N GLY A 67 16.85 7.88 -12.14
CA GLY A 67 17.20 6.53 -12.59
C GLY A 67 17.28 5.53 -11.42
N LYS A 68 18.33 4.70 -11.38
CA LYS A 68 18.48 3.67 -10.34
C LYS A 68 18.45 4.24 -8.92
N ALA A 69 19.08 5.39 -8.68
CA ALA A 69 19.10 6.01 -7.36
C ALA A 69 17.71 6.48 -6.93
N GLY A 70 16.94 7.07 -7.85
CA GLY A 70 15.54 7.44 -7.60
C GLY A 70 14.66 6.23 -7.33
N VAL A 71 14.86 5.13 -8.07
CA VAL A 71 14.15 3.86 -7.84
C VAL A 71 14.48 3.29 -6.46
N THR A 72 15.74 3.34 -6.02
CA THR A 72 16.13 2.93 -4.66
C THR A 72 15.50 3.81 -3.59
N ALA A 73 15.54 5.12 -3.75
CA ALA A 73 14.91 6.05 -2.81
C ALA A 73 13.39 5.83 -2.70
N LEU A 74 12.73 5.55 -3.83
CA LEU A 74 11.30 5.21 -3.86
C LEU A 74 11.01 3.89 -3.14
N ALA A 75 11.88 2.88 -3.32
CA ALA A 75 11.77 1.61 -2.60
C ALA A 75 11.92 1.77 -1.08
N GLU A 76 12.88 2.60 -0.65
CA GLU A 76 13.05 2.93 0.75
C GLU A 76 11.81 3.65 1.29
N ALA A 77 11.29 4.65 0.58
CA ALA A 77 10.07 5.36 0.97
C ALA A 77 8.89 4.40 1.16
N PHE A 78 8.61 3.52 0.19
CA PHE A 78 7.54 2.52 0.32
C PHE A 78 7.73 1.60 1.53
N GLY A 79 8.97 1.19 1.80
CA GLY A 79 9.29 0.37 2.97
C GLY A 79 9.04 1.12 4.28
N GLN A 80 9.44 2.39 4.37
CA GLN A 80 9.21 3.23 5.55
C GLN A 80 7.73 3.46 5.80
N ASP A 81 6.99 3.84 4.76
CA ASP A 81 5.57 4.15 4.83
C ASP A 81 4.75 2.91 5.22
N GLY A 82 5.00 1.77 4.57
CA GLY A 82 4.35 0.50 4.90
C GLY A 82 4.62 0.06 6.33
N ARG A 83 5.86 0.22 6.81
CA ARG A 83 6.23 -0.07 8.21
C ARG A 83 5.51 0.84 9.19
N LYS A 84 5.37 2.14 8.87
CA LYS A 84 4.62 3.11 9.68
C LYS A 84 3.15 2.68 9.83
N VAL A 85 2.49 2.34 8.71
CA VAL A 85 1.10 1.87 8.71
C VAL A 85 0.95 0.60 9.55
N LEU A 86 1.79 -0.41 9.33
CA LEU A 86 1.72 -1.68 10.06
C LEU A 86 1.98 -1.50 11.56
N ALA A 87 2.97 -0.68 11.93
CA ALA A 87 3.26 -0.40 13.34
C ALA A 87 2.09 0.30 14.04
N ALA A 88 1.47 1.29 13.38
CA ALA A 88 0.31 1.98 13.91
C ALA A 88 -0.90 1.03 14.05
N ALA A 89 -1.15 0.19 13.04
CA ALA A 89 -2.24 -0.77 13.07
C ALA A 89 -2.05 -1.82 14.18
N TRP A 90 -0.81 -2.27 14.38
CA TRP A 90 -0.45 -3.21 15.44
C TRP A 90 -0.62 -2.59 16.83
N ALA A 91 -0.26 -1.32 17.01
CA ALA A 91 -0.46 -0.59 18.25
C ALA A 91 -1.94 -0.32 18.55
N ALA A 92 -2.75 -0.07 17.52
CA ALA A 92 -4.19 0.14 17.64
C ALA A 92 -4.98 -1.16 17.88
N THR A 93 -4.40 -2.32 17.55
CA THR A 93 -5.03 -3.61 17.80
C THR A 93 -5.05 -3.89 19.30
N PRO A 94 -6.23 -4.02 19.93
CA PRO A 94 -6.30 -4.38 21.34
C PRO A 94 -5.59 -5.72 21.54
N ARG A 95 -4.57 -5.74 22.40
CA ARG A 95 -3.90 -7.00 22.75
C ARG A 95 -4.99 -7.94 23.29
N PRO A 96 -5.20 -9.14 22.70
CA PRO A 96 -6.16 -10.08 23.26
C PRO A 96 -5.79 -10.28 24.74
N GLY A 97 -6.76 -9.97 25.60
CA GLY A 97 -6.55 -9.93 27.03
C GLY A 97 -5.94 -11.24 27.51
N THR A 98 -4.98 -11.14 28.42
CA THR A 98 -4.65 -12.18 29.39
C THR A 98 -5.85 -12.38 30.31
N GLY A 99 -6.98 -12.81 29.74
CA GLY A 99 -8.13 -13.28 30.47
C GLY A 99 -7.72 -14.60 31.11
N ARG A 100 -7.34 -14.52 32.39
CA ARG A 100 -7.13 -15.69 33.24
C ARG A 100 -8.37 -16.57 33.10
N TRP A 101 -8.24 -17.72 32.45
CA TRP A 101 -9.26 -18.76 32.42
C TRP A 101 -9.72 -19.02 33.86
N ARG A 102 -10.94 -18.61 34.19
CA ARG A 102 -11.60 -19.00 35.44
C ARG A 102 -12.16 -20.38 35.17
N ARG A 103 -11.58 -21.36 35.86
CA ARG A 103 -12.09 -22.74 35.93
C ARG A 103 -13.45 -22.76 36.60
#